data_AF-A0A6A4AXI4-F1
#
_entry.id   AF-A0A6A4AXI4-F1
#
_cell.length_a   1.000
_cell.length_b   1.000
_cell.length_c   1.000
_cell.angle_alpha   90.00
_cell.angle_beta   90.00
_cell.angle_gamma   90.00
#
_symmetry.space_group_name_H-M   'P 1'
#
loop_
_entity.id
_entity.type
_entity.pdbx_description
1 polymer ?
#
loop_
_entity_poly.entity_id
_entity_poly.type
_entity_poly.pdbx_seq_one_letter_code
_entity_poly.pdbx_strand_id
1 'polypeptide(L)'
;MSKRKCVNRTEQEKINLLKEWRDNPEWDIQEASRRLGVKEATLRGWKKLYWHRLDSFVGSKRKRKKGKGPGPRRKLKPYEDRLVDYFFSLREKAARNHGLTALSSTTPKRWIPKMMKFLAVLVPVLAVMDLILAVAELIRTI
;
A
#
# COMPACT_ATOMS: atom_id res chain seq x y z
N MET A 1 -33.44 10.65 21.82
CA MET A 1 -31.97 10.72 22.00
C MET A 1 -31.28 10.81 20.64
N SER A 2 -30.52 11.88 20.38
CA SER A 2 -29.76 12.02 19.12
C SER A 2 -28.67 10.93 19.02
N LYS A 3 -28.60 10.23 17.87
CA LYS A 3 -27.55 9.24 17.62
C LYS A 3 -26.20 9.95 17.67
N ARG A 4 -25.28 9.49 18.54
CA ARG A 4 -23.92 10.05 18.63
C ARG A 4 -23.23 9.91 17.26
N LYS A 5 -23.02 11.03 16.58
CA LYS A 5 -22.33 11.06 15.28
C LYS A 5 -20.84 10.84 15.54
N CYS A 6 -20.34 9.64 15.23
CA CYS A 6 -18.90 9.38 15.27
C CYS A 6 -18.24 10.08 14.07
N VAL A 7 -17.43 11.11 14.35
CA VAL A 7 -16.67 11.83 13.34
C VAL A 7 -15.37 11.08 13.09
N ASN A 8 -15.30 10.38 11.96
CA ASN A 8 -14.08 9.68 11.56
C ASN A 8 -13.09 10.69 10.95
N ARG A 9 -12.14 11.18 11.75
CA ARG A 9 -11.09 12.11 11.32
C ARG A 9 -9.96 11.39 10.58
N THR A 10 -9.37 12.03 9.57
CA THR A 10 -8.16 11.51 8.88
C THR A 10 -6.95 11.50 9.81
N GLU A 11 -5.90 10.76 9.43
CA GLU A 11 -4.63 10.83 10.16
C GLU A 11 -4.03 12.23 10.10
N GLN A 12 -4.13 12.89 8.94
CA GLN A 12 -3.64 14.27 8.80
C GLN A 12 -4.40 15.26 9.69
N GLU A 13 -5.74 15.18 9.74
CA GLU A 13 -6.54 16.00 10.66
C GLU A 13 -6.12 15.78 12.13
N LYS A 14 -5.85 14.52 12.53
CA LYS A 14 -5.39 14.21 13.90
C LYS A 14 -4.04 14.85 14.21
N ILE A 15 -3.09 14.79 13.28
CA ILE A 15 -1.76 15.34 13.45
C ILE A 15 -1.83 16.86 13.55
N ASN A 16 -2.61 17.52 12.70
CA ASN A 16 -2.76 18.97 12.73
C ASN A 16 -3.28 19.46 14.10
N LEU A 17 -4.28 18.79 14.66
CA LEU A 17 -4.82 19.11 15.99
C LEU A 17 -3.80 18.85 17.11
N LEU A 18 -2.96 17.84 16.96
CA LEU A 18 -1.87 17.58 17.91
C LEU A 18 -0.75 18.63 17.78
N LYS A 19 -0.50 19.17 16.58
CA LYS A 19 0.41 20.30 16.38
C LYS A 19 -0.15 21.55 17.05
N GLU A 20 -1.42 21.87 16.82
CA GLU A 20 -2.10 22.97 17.52
C GLU A 20 -2.01 22.84 19.05
N TRP A 21 -2.13 21.62 19.59
CA TRP A 21 -1.93 21.40 21.03
C TRP A 21 -0.47 21.54 21.47
N ARG A 22 0.50 21.09 20.67
CA ARG A 22 1.92 21.27 20.98
C ARG A 22 2.31 22.75 20.99
N ASP A 23 1.75 23.53 20.06
CA ASP A 23 2.02 24.97 19.93
C ASP A 23 1.38 25.77 21.08
N ASN A 24 0.45 25.17 21.83
CA ASN A 24 -0.22 25.76 23.00
C ASN A 24 0.01 24.90 24.26
N PRO A 25 1.22 24.95 24.85
CA PRO A 25 1.58 24.10 25.99
C PRO A 25 0.79 24.41 27.28
N GLU A 26 0.15 25.58 27.36
CA GLU A 26 -0.70 25.98 28.51
C GLU A 26 -1.99 25.18 28.61
N TRP A 27 -2.41 24.54 27.51
CA TRP A 27 -3.65 23.78 27.50
C TRP A 27 -3.46 22.44 28.19
N ASP A 28 -4.08 22.30 29.36
CA ASP A 28 -4.31 20.99 29.95
C ASP A 28 -5.20 20.13 29.02
N ILE A 29 -5.18 18.82 29.22
CA ILE A 29 -5.84 17.85 28.35
C ILE A 29 -7.36 18.09 28.25
N GLN A 30 -7.97 18.61 29.32
CA GLN A 30 -9.39 18.96 29.35
C GLN A 30 -9.67 20.22 28.53
N GLU A 31 -8.84 21.24 28.69
CA GLU A 31 -8.90 22.49 27.92
C GLU A 31 -8.70 22.20 26.43
N ALA A 32 -7.66 21.42 26.09
CA ALA A 32 -7.38 20.99 24.72
C ALA A 32 -8.54 20.16 24.13
N SER A 33 -9.13 19.25 24.91
CA SER A 33 -10.31 18.48 24.51
C SER A 33 -11.49 19.39 24.14
N ARG A 34 -11.74 20.42 24.96
CA ARG A 34 -12.80 21.41 24.75
C ARG A 34 -12.53 22.28 23.52
N ARG A 35 -11.31 22.81 23.38
CA ARG A 35 -10.90 23.68 22.27
C ARG A 35 -10.89 22.94 20.92
N LEU A 36 -10.35 21.72 20.89
CA LEU A 36 -10.22 20.91 19.67
C LEU A 36 -11.51 20.14 19.31
N GLY A 37 -12.49 20.15 20.21
CA GLY A 37 -13.76 19.40 20.07
C GLY A 37 -13.54 17.89 19.97
N VAL A 38 -12.58 17.35 20.71
CA VAL A 38 -12.21 15.92 20.71
C VAL A 38 -12.29 15.39 22.13
N LYS A 39 -12.93 14.23 22.33
CA LYS A 39 -12.96 13.58 23.65
C LYS A 39 -11.54 13.34 24.19
N GLU A 40 -11.35 13.60 25.48
CA GLU A 40 -10.08 13.42 26.20
C GLU A 40 -9.43 12.04 25.97
N ALA A 41 -10.20 10.95 26.10
CA ALA A 41 -9.70 9.59 25.89
C ALA A 41 -9.13 9.39 24.47
N THR A 42 -9.78 9.99 23.48
CA THR A 42 -9.34 9.94 22.09
C THR A 42 -8.07 10.76 21.88
N LEU A 43 -8.00 11.95 22.49
CA LEU A 43 -6.84 12.84 22.42
C LEU A 43 -5.60 12.20 23.09
N ARG A 44 -5.77 11.58 24.27
CA ARG A 44 -4.73 10.75 24.91
C ARG A 44 -4.24 9.63 24.01
N GLY A 45 -5.16 8.91 23.36
CA GLY A 45 -4.83 7.84 22.43
C GLY A 45 -3.99 8.33 21.26
N TRP A 46 -4.32 9.50 20.70
CA TRP A 46 -3.55 10.09 19.60
C TRP A 46 -2.18 10.57 20.06
N LYS A 47 -2.09 11.20 21.23
CA LYS A 47 -0.81 11.61 21.83
C LYS A 47 0.14 10.41 21.93
N LYS A 48 -0.30 9.28 22.49
CA LYS A 48 0.55 8.08 22.61
C LYS A 48 1.06 7.56 21.26
N LEU A 49 0.28 7.70 20.19
CA LEU A 49 0.60 7.11 18.89
C LEU A 49 1.45 8.02 17.99
N TYR A 50 1.20 9.33 18.02
CA TYR A 50 1.73 10.26 17.02
C TYR A 50 2.68 11.31 17.61
N TRP A 51 2.72 11.50 18.94
CA TRP A 51 3.43 12.63 19.55
C TRP A 51 4.94 12.65 19.23
N HIS A 52 5.58 11.49 19.21
CA HIS A 52 7.00 11.35 18.87
C HIS A 52 7.33 11.53 17.38
N ARG A 53 6.32 11.49 16.50
CA ARG A 53 6.50 11.58 15.04
C ARG A 53 5.82 12.80 14.42
N LEU A 54 5.41 13.76 15.25
CA LEU A 54 4.69 14.96 14.80
C LEU A 54 5.45 15.77 13.74
N ASP A 55 6.78 15.82 13.85
CA ASP A 55 7.65 16.58 12.95
C ASP A 55 7.89 15.87 11.60
N SER A 56 7.97 14.54 11.62
CA SER A 56 8.29 13.74 10.43
C SER A 56 7.07 13.23 9.66
N PHE A 57 5.88 13.23 10.28
CA PHE A 57 4.71 12.54 9.74
C PHE A 57 3.66 13.53 9.20
N VAL A 58 3.40 13.47 7.89
CA VAL A 58 2.37 14.29 7.22
C VAL A 58 0.97 13.63 7.29
N GLY A 59 0.91 12.35 7.67
CA GLY A 59 -0.34 11.60 7.76
C GLY A 59 -1.01 11.33 6.42
N SER A 60 -1.84 10.30 6.37
CA SER A 60 -2.64 10.01 5.19
C SER A 60 -3.91 10.86 5.14
N LYS A 61 -4.18 11.50 3.99
CA LYS A 61 -5.49 12.12 3.67
C LYS A 61 -6.61 11.09 3.49
N ARG A 62 -6.27 9.80 3.37
CA ARG A 62 -7.26 8.75 3.09
C ARG A 62 -8.12 8.52 4.33
N LYS A 63 -9.41 8.84 4.21
CA LYS A 63 -10.41 8.33 5.16
C LYS A 63 -10.59 6.84 4.91
N ARG A 64 -10.49 6.03 5.96
CA ARG A 64 -10.88 4.61 5.88
C ARG A 64 -12.35 4.58 5.49
N LYS A 65 -12.65 4.01 4.30
CA LYS A 65 -14.04 3.83 3.85
C LYS A 65 -14.77 3.00 4.90
N LYS A 66 -15.87 3.53 5.43
CA LYS A 66 -16.74 2.83 6.39
C LYS A 66 -17.17 1.51 5.74
N GLY A 67 -16.84 0.37 6.36
CA GLY A 67 -17.18 -0.97 5.85
C GLY A 67 -16.28 -1.56 4.75
N LYS A 68 -15.24 -0.87 4.26
CA LYS A 68 -14.29 -1.40 3.25
C LYS A 68 -12.84 -1.48 3.76
N GLY A 69 -12.66 -1.84 5.02
CA GLY A 69 -11.37 -2.41 5.45
C GLY A 69 -11.42 -3.93 5.29
N PRO A 70 -10.27 -4.64 5.34
CA PRO A 70 -10.32 -6.03 5.75
C PRO A 70 -11.12 -6.04 7.05
N GLY A 71 -12.17 -6.85 7.11
CA GLY A 71 -12.98 -7.01 8.31
C GLY A 71 -12.10 -7.46 9.48
N PRO A 72 -12.69 -7.87 10.60
CA PRO A 72 -11.96 -8.68 11.57
C PRO A 72 -11.16 -9.74 10.80
N ARG A 73 -9.84 -9.83 11.06
CA ARG A 73 -9.01 -10.84 10.38
C ARG A 73 -9.68 -12.19 10.60
N ARG A 74 -10.17 -12.81 9.52
CA ARG A 74 -10.73 -14.16 9.63
C ARG A 74 -9.62 -15.07 10.13
N LYS A 75 -9.94 -15.99 11.03
CA LYS A 75 -8.99 -17.05 11.39
C LYS A 75 -8.76 -17.90 10.13
N LEU A 76 -7.51 -18.06 9.71
CA LEU A 76 -7.17 -18.97 8.61
C LEU A 76 -7.50 -20.39 9.05
N LYS A 77 -8.03 -21.20 8.12
CA LYS A 77 -8.16 -22.63 8.38
C LYS A 77 -6.77 -23.28 8.31
N PRO A 78 -6.53 -24.40 9.00
CA PRO A 78 -5.19 -25.02 9.07
C PRO A 78 -4.56 -25.35 7.71
N TYR A 79 -5.37 -25.60 6.67
CA TYR A 79 -4.86 -25.85 5.32
C TYR A 79 -4.45 -24.58 4.57
N GLU A 80 -5.05 -23.43 4.89
CA GLU A 80 -4.71 -22.15 4.26
C GLU A 80 -3.39 -21.62 4.80
N ASP A 81 -3.06 -21.92 6.06
CA ASP A 81 -1.82 -21.54 6.71
C ASP A 81 -0.61 -22.14 5.97
N ARG A 82 -0.67 -23.44 5.66
CA ARG A 82 0.36 -24.12 4.86
C ARG A 82 0.52 -23.54 3.45
N LEU A 83 -0.58 -23.10 2.83
CA LEU A 83 -0.51 -22.45 1.52
C LEU A 83 0.17 -21.08 1.62
N VAL A 84 -0.16 -20.32 2.66
CA VAL A 84 0.46 -19.02 2.93
C VAL A 84 1.97 -19.20 3.14
N ASP A 85 2.39 -20.16 3.98
CA ASP A 85 3.80 -20.48 4.23
C ASP A 85 4.53 -20.90 2.95
N TYR A 86 3.89 -21.73 2.12
CA TYR A 86 4.44 -22.14 0.84
C TYR A 86 4.70 -20.93 -0.08
N PHE A 87 3.73 -20.02 -0.25
CA PHE A 87 3.92 -18.82 -1.07
C PHE A 87 4.97 -17.86 -0.49
N PHE A 88 5.06 -17.72 0.83
CA PHE A 88 6.13 -16.95 1.47
C PHE A 88 7.51 -17.56 1.18
N SER A 89 7.64 -18.88 1.30
CA SER A 89 8.89 -19.60 1.01
C SER A 89 9.32 -19.45 -0.46
N LEU A 90 8.37 -19.45 -1.41
CA LEU A 90 8.63 -19.19 -2.82
C LEU A 90 9.14 -17.76 -3.06
N ARG A 91 8.53 -16.78 -2.40
CA ARG A 91 8.95 -15.37 -2.50
C ARG A 91 10.37 -15.18 -1.97
N GLU A 92 10.70 -15.81 -0.85
CA GLU A 92 12.05 -15.75 -0.28
C GLU A 92 13.08 -16.51 -1.12
N LYS A 93 12.71 -17.65 -1.70
CA LYS A 93 13.58 -18.40 -2.61
C LYS A 93 13.83 -17.62 -3.90
N ALA A 94 12.82 -16.96 -4.45
CA ALA A 94 12.96 -16.07 -5.60
C ALA A 94 13.86 -14.85 -5.30
N ALA A 95 13.69 -14.24 -4.12
CA ALA A 95 14.55 -13.14 -3.68
C ALA A 95 16.03 -13.55 -3.54
N ARG A 96 16.28 -14.75 -3.02
CA ARG A 96 17.63 -15.33 -2.89
C ARG A 96 18.25 -15.71 -4.23
N ASN A 97 17.48 -16.35 -5.11
CA ASN A 97 17.99 -16.84 -6.40
C ASN A 97 18.25 -15.74 -7.43
N HIS A 98 17.56 -14.60 -7.34
CA HIS A 98 17.70 -13.52 -8.32
C HIS A 98 18.50 -12.31 -7.82
N GLY A 99 19.04 -12.31 -6.60
CA GLY A 99 19.79 -11.16 -6.07
C GLY A 99 19.01 -9.83 -6.12
N LEU A 100 17.67 -9.88 -6.16
CA LEU A 100 16.80 -8.72 -6.32
C LEU A 100 16.50 -8.07 -4.96
N THR A 101 17.55 -7.68 -4.25
CA THR A 101 17.45 -6.57 -3.30
C THR A 101 17.41 -5.28 -4.12
N ALA A 102 16.25 -4.63 -4.17
CA ALA A 102 15.97 -3.30 -4.75
C ALA A 102 15.26 -3.23 -6.13
N LEU A 103 14.20 -4.01 -6.35
CA LEU A 103 13.25 -3.72 -7.46
C LEU A 103 11.77 -3.91 -7.07
N SER A 104 11.43 -3.81 -5.78
CA SER A 104 10.02 -3.96 -5.32
C SER A 104 9.30 -2.65 -4.96
N SER A 105 9.76 -1.48 -5.41
CA SER A 105 9.01 -0.23 -5.19
C SER A 105 8.87 0.69 -6.41
N THR A 106 9.55 0.43 -7.53
CA THR A 106 9.59 1.34 -8.68
C THR A 106 9.33 0.68 -10.04
N THR A 107 8.51 -0.36 -10.12
CA THR A 107 7.76 -0.59 -11.37
C THR A 107 6.37 0.06 -11.20
N PRO A 108 6.17 1.28 -11.70
CA PRO A 108 4.84 1.88 -11.68
C PRO A 108 3.88 0.96 -12.42
N LYS A 109 2.83 0.48 -11.72
CA LYS A 109 1.72 -0.33 -12.29
C LYS A 109 1.13 0.24 -13.59
N ARG A 110 1.42 1.51 -13.88
CA ARG A 110 1.08 2.23 -15.12
C ARG A 110 1.79 1.69 -16.37
N TRP A 111 2.88 0.94 -16.24
CA TRP A 111 3.70 0.46 -17.37
C TRP A 111 3.36 -0.97 -17.84
N ILE A 112 2.71 -1.77 -16.99
CA ILE A 112 2.29 -3.14 -17.31
C ILE A 112 1.42 -3.18 -18.59
N PRO A 113 0.43 -2.28 -18.79
CA PRO A 113 -0.38 -2.29 -20.01
C PRO A 113 0.39 -1.84 -21.25
N LYS A 114 1.40 -0.97 -21.09
CA LYS A 114 2.23 -0.49 -22.21
C LYS A 114 3.18 -1.58 -22.68
N MET A 115 3.82 -2.28 -21.74
CA MET A 115 4.74 -3.38 -22.03
C MET A 115 4.04 -4.56 -22.73
N MET A 116 2.82 -4.90 -22.32
CA MET A 116 2.03 -5.93 -23.01
C MET A 116 1.69 -5.56 -24.47
N LYS A 117 1.46 -4.27 -24.77
CA LYS A 117 1.24 -3.81 -26.15
C LYS A 117 2.51 -3.93 -27.01
N PHE A 118 3.68 -3.62 -26.44
CA PHE A 118 4.95 -3.82 -27.14
C PHE A 118 5.23 -5.30 -27.41
N LEU A 119 4.99 -6.17 -26.43
CA LEU A 119 5.16 -7.62 -26.62
C LEU A 119 4.18 -8.20 -27.65
N ALA A 120 2.94 -7.71 -27.70
CA ALA A 120 1.96 -8.12 -28.69
C ALA A 120 2.35 -7.79 -30.14
N VAL A 121 3.20 -6.77 -30.34
CA VAL A 121 3.73 -6.39 -31.66
C VAL A 121 5.06 -7.11 -31.95
N LEU A 122 5.92 -7.29 -30.94
CA LEU A 122 7.25 -7.86 -31.11
C LEU A 122 7.22 -9.37 -31.40
N VAL A 123 6.34 -10.13 -30.73
CA VAL A 123 6.22 -11.59 -30.91
C VAL A 123 5.88 -12.00 -32.35
N PRO A 124 4.87 -11.41 -33.03
CA PRO A 124 4.59 -11.77 -34.41
C PRO A 124 5.68 -11.34 -35.39
N VAL A 125 6.39 -10.24 -35.13
CA VAL A 125 7.53 -9.81 -35.97
C VAL A 125 8.66 -10.83 -35.92
N LEU A 126 9.00 -11.33 -34.73
CA LEU A 126 10.03 -12.37 -34.58
C LEU A 126 9.61 -13.68 -35.27
N ALA A 127 8.34 -14.09 -35.14
CA ALA A 127 7.83 -15.28 -35.82
C ALA A 127 7.88 -15.17 -37.36
N VAL A 128 7.66 -13.97 -37.92
CA VAL A 128 7.82 -13.72 -39.36
C VAL A 128 9.29 -13.78 -39.77
N MET A 129 10.21 -13.26 -38.94
CA MET A 129 11.65 -13.37 -39.24
C MET A 129 12.14 -14.82 -39.22
N ASP A 130 11.67 -15.63 -38.26
CA ASP A 130 12.01 -17.06 -38.19
C ASP A 130 11.47 -17.84 -39.40
N LEU A 131 10.25 -17.50 -39.87
CA LEU A 131 9.67 -18.09 -41.08
C LEU A 131 10.47 -17.71 -42.34
N ILE A 132 10.92 -16.46 -42.45
CA ILE A 132 11.75 -16.00 -43.58
C ILE A 132 13.10 -16.73 -43.58
N LEU A 133 13.72 -16.91 -42.41
CA LEU A 133 14.97 -17.66 -42.28
C LEU A 133 14.80 -19.14 -42.68
N ALA A 134 13.70 -19.78 -42.25
CA ALA A 134 13.40 -21.16 -42.63
C ALA A 134 13.15 -21.33 -44.13
N VAL A 135 12.45 -20.39 -44.77
CA VAL A 135 12.25 -20.39 -46.23
C VAL A 135 13.55 -20.14 -46.99
N ALA A 136 14.41 -19.25 -46.49
CA ALA A 136 15.71 -18.99 -47.09
C ALA A 136 16.64 -20.21 -47.01
N GLU A 137 16.60 -21.00 -45.94
CA GLU A 137 17.33 -22.27 -45.86
C GLU A 137 16.77 -23.33 -46.81
N LEU A 138 15.45 -23.42 -46.96
CA LEU A 138 14.80 -24.36 -47.89
C LEU A 138 15.14 -24.05 -49.35
N ILE A 139 15.23 -22.77 -49.73
CA ILE A 139 15.64 -22.37 -51.08
C ILE A 139 17.12 -22.69 -51.32
N ARG A 140 17.95 -22.67 -50.28
CA ARG A 140 19.40 -22.96 -50.39
C ARG A 140 19.69 -24.45 -50.52
N THR A 141 18.74 -25.33 -50.18
CA THR A 141 18.87 -26.79 -50.25
C THR A 141 18.28 -27.44 -51.50
N ILE A 142 17.65 -26.65 -52.40
CA ILE A 142 17.17 -27.05 -53.74
C ILE A 142 18.21 -26.63 -54.78
#